data_AF-A0AAN0NKX8-F1
#
_entry.id   AF-A0AAN0NKX8-F1
#
_cell.length_a   1.000
_cell.length_b   1.000
_cell.length_c   1.000
_cell.angle_alpha   90.00
_cell.angle_beta   90.00
_cell.angle_gamma   90.00
#
_symmetry.space_group_name_H-M   'P 1'
#
loop_
_entity.id
_entity.type
_entity.pdbx_description
1 polymer ?
#
loop_
_entity_poly.entity_id
_entity_poly.type
_entity_poly.pdbx_seq_one_letter_code
_entity_poly.pdbx_strand_id
1 'polypeptide(L)'
;MLSDVPPGQETGVAVLAGMLLETHTDGDDSYLRVLFINPLSEAYRGGLRVGDRIVKAGPDDVSSLADLVAVIALSERVGLSSLTLRADRDGIGKRVSLSIR
;
A
#
# COMPACT_ATOMS: atom_id res chain seq x y z
N MET A 1 24.16 -3.75 24.46
CA MET A 1 22.73 -3.39 24.43
C MET A 1 22.32 -3.39 22.97
N LEU A 2 22.02 -4.58 22.44
CA LEU A 2 21.58 -4.78 21.06
C LEU A 2 20.07 -4.57 21.07
N SER A 3 19.58 -3.63 20.27
CA SER A 3 18.15 -3.35 20.15
C SER A 3 17.43 -4.58 19.62
N ASP A 4 16.60 -5.17 20.46
CA ASP A 4 15.66 -6.23 20.12
C ASP A 4 14.48 -5.58 19.40
N VAL A 5 14.56 -5.53 18.06
CA VAL A 5 13.44 -5.13 17.21
C VAL A 5 12.55 -6.37 17.09
N PRO A 6 11.33 -6.38 17.66
CA PRO A 6 10.47 -7.56 17.61
C PRO A 6 10.14 -7.94 16.16
N PRO A 7 10.03 -9.25 15.86
CA PRO A 7 9.65 -9.72 14.53
C PRO A 7 8.24 -9.19 14.20
N GLY A 8 8.15 -8.37 13.15
CA GLY A 8 6.96 -7.58 12.79
C GLY A 8 7.22 -6.07 12.69
N GLN A 9 8.36 -5.58 13.17
CA GLN A 9 8.80 -4.18 13.02
C GLN A 9 9.81 -3.99 11.88
N GLU A 10 9.54 -4.56 10.70
CA GLU A 10 10.13 -3.96 9.50
C GLU A 10 9.39 -2.64 9.27
N THR A 11 9.93 -1.55 9.83
CA THR A 11 9.61 -0.17 9.40
C THR A 11 10.17 0.01 7.99
N GLY A 12 9.64 -0.78 7.07
CA GLY A 12 10.01 -0.77 5.68
C GLY A 12 9.37 0.42 5.03
N VAL A 13 10.18 1.16 4.28
CA VAL A 13 9.70 2.11 3.29
C VAL A 13 9.94 1.48 1.93
N ALA A 14 8.93 1.44 1.06
CA ALA A 14 9.07 0.92 -0.29
C ALA A 14 8.49 1.87 -1.33
N VAL A 15 9.04 1.82 -2.54
CA VAL A 15 8.50 2.52 -3.71
C VAL A 15 7.73 1.54 -4.57
N LEU A 16 6.42 1.73 -4.71
CA LEU A 16 5.52 0.87 -5.50
C LEU A 16 4.56 1.71 -6.33
N ALA A 17 4.46 1.43 -7.63
CA ALA A 17 3.56 2.12 -8.57
C ALA A 17 3.61 3.66 -8.50
N GLY A 18 4.80 4.23 -8.24
CA GLY A 18 5.01 5.67 -8.11
C GLY A 18 4.64 6.25 -6.74
N MET A 19 4.39 5.41 -5.73
CA MET A 19 4.14 5.79 -4.34
C MET A 19 5.33 5.42 -3.46
N LEU A 20 5.66 6.24 -2.48
CA LEU A 20 6.49 5.87 -1.34
C LEU A 20 5.54 5.48 -0.20
N LEU A 21 5.66 4.26 0.30
CA LEU A 21 4.78 3.69 1.31
C LEU A 21 5.58 3.30 2.55
N GLU A 22 5.03 3.52 3.73
CA GLU A 22 5.51 2.91 4.98
C GLU A 22 4.44 1.99 5.57
N THR A 23 4.88 0.94 6.25
CA THR A 23 4.02 0.24 7.21
C THR A 23 3.88 1.12 8.46
N HIS A 24 2.65 1.41 8.85
CA HIS A 24 2.31 2.16 10.04
C HIS A 24 1.46 1.30 10.97
N THR A 25 1.78 1.30 12.26
CA THR A 25 1.05 0.54 13.28
C THR A 25 0.44 1.51 14.29
N ASP A 26 -0.86 1.39 14.52
CA ASP A 26 -1.62 2.18 15.50
C ASP A 26 -2.39 1.23 16.42
N GLY A 27 -1.85 0.99 17.61
CA GLY A 27 -2.35 -0.06 18.51
C GLY A 27 -2.21 -1.46 17.91
N ASP A 28 -3.33 -2.16 17.79
CA ASP A 28 -3.40 -3.50 17.17
C ASP A 28 -3.66 -3.44 15.65
N ASP A 29 -3.88 -2.25 15.08
CA ASP A 29 -4.12 -2.06 13.64
C ASP A 29 -2.82 -1.75 12.90
N SER A 30 -2.66 -2.27 11.69
CA SER A 30 -1.51 -2.00 10.83
C SER A 30 -1.97 -1.74 9.40
N TYR A 31 -1.42 -0.71 8.78
CA TYR A 31 -1.81 -0.27 7.45
C TYR A 31 -0.62 0.33 6.70
N LEU A 32 -0.76 0.48 5.39
CA LEU A 32 0.22 1.15 4.56
C LEU A 32 -0.10 2.62 4.42
N ARG A 33 0.80 3.51 4.86
CA ARG A 33 0.64 4.95 4.72
C ARG A 33 1.38 5.49 3.51
N VAL A 34 0.71 6.30 2.70
CA VAL A 34 1.34 7.01 1.58
C VAL A 34 2.17 8.19 2.11
N LEU A 35 3.49 8.09 2.00
CA LEU A 35 4.43 9.16 2.39
C LEU A 35 4.70 10.15 1.26
N PHE A 36 4.78 9.64 0.04
CA PHE A 36 4.98 10.44 -1.16
C PHE A 36 4.27 9.78 -2.34
N ILE A 37 3.88 10.59 -3.32
CA ILE A 37 3.27 10.09 -4.54
C ILE A 37 3.74 10.91 -5.74
N ASN A 38 4.22 10.21 -6.77
CA ASN A 38 4.63 10.83 -8.02
C ASN A 38 3.40 11.44 -8.72
N PRO A 39 3.36 12.75 -9.01
CA PRO A 39 2.23 13.40 -9.67
C PRO A 39 1.91 12.87 -11.07
N LEU A 40 2.85 12.16 -11.71
CA LEU A 40 2.67 11.54 -13.02
C LEU A 40 2.14 10.11 -12.93
N SER A 41 2.07 9.51 -11.73
CA SER A 41 1.62 8.13 -11.53
C SER A 41 0.11 7.96 -11.71
N GLU A 42 -0.31 6.74 -12.05
CA GLU A 42 -1.73 6.36 -12.08
C GLU A 42 -2.37 6.48 -10.70
N ALA A 43 -1.63 6.13 -9.65
CA ALA A 43 -2.04 6.30 -8.27
C ALA A 43 -2.48 7.76 -7.98
N TYR A 44 -1.68 8.74 -8.39
CA TYR A 44 -2.00 10.16 -8.20
C TYR A 44 -3.22 10.58 -9.03
N ARG A 45 -3.27 10.19 -10.31
CA ARG A 45 -4.39 10.51 -11.21
C ARG A 45 -5.70 9.88 -10.74
N GLY A 46 -5.64 8.69 -10.14
CA GLY A 46 -6.78 8.01 -9.55
C GLY A 46 -7.25 8.60 -8.23
N GLY A 47 -6.50 9.53 -7.63
CA GLY A 47 -6.92 10.31 -6.47
C GLY A 47 -6.23 9.96 -5.15
N LEU A 48 -5.25 9.06 -5.15
CA LEU A 48 -4.41 8.82 -3.98
C LEU A 48 -3.58 10.08 -3.66
N ARG A 49 -3.41 10.37 -2.38
CA ARG A 49 -2.61 11.50 -1.89
C ARG A 49 -1.75 11.06 -0.72
N VAL A 50 -0.76 11.88 -0.40
CA VAL A 50 0.03 11.74 0.82
C VAL A 50 -0.90 11.74 2.03
N GLY A 51 -0.65 10.82 2.96
CA GLY A 51 -1.46 10.60 4.16
C GLY A 51 -2.56 9.55 4.01
N ASP A 52 -2.86 9.10 2.79
CA ASP A 52 -3.83 8.02 2.57
C ASP A 52 -3.36 6.72 3.24
N ARG A 53 -4.33 5.99 3.81
CA ARG A 53 -4.13 4.69 4.44
C ARG A 53 -4.61 3.59 3.51
N ILE A 54 -3.71 2.88 2.87
CA ILE A 54 -4.05 1.73 2.03
C ILE A 54 -4.32 0.54 2.96
N VAL A 55 -5.51 -0.05 2.79
CA VAL A 55 -6.01 -1.13 3.66
C VAL A 55 -6.43 -2.37 2.89
N LYS A 56 -6.64 -2.27 1.57
CA LYS A 56 -6.91 -3.43 0.70
C LYS A 56 -6.27 -3.29 -0.67
N ALA A 57 -5.93 -4.42 -1.26
CA ALA A 57 -5.53 -4.55 -2.66
C ALA A 57 -6.34 -5.68 -3.30
N GLY A 58 -7.20 -5.32 -4.25
CA GLY A 58 -8.17 -6.27 -4.81
C GLY A 58 -9.14 -6.77 -3.74
N PRO A 59 -9.31 -8.10 -3.58
CA PRO A 59 -10.13 -8.69 -2.52
C PRO A 59 -9.40 -8.76 -1.17
N ASP A 60 -8.07 -8.68 -1.15
CA ASP A 60 -7.24 -8.97 0.01
C ASP A 60 -7.04 -7.75 0.92
N ASP A 61 -7.05 -7.99 2.24
CA ASP A 61 -6.62 -7.02 3.24
C ASP A 61 -5.09 -6.89 3.23
N VAL A 62 -4.62 -5.66 3.39
CA VAL A 62 -3.19 -5.33 3.32
C VAL A 62 -2.85 -4.50 4.54
N SER A 63 -2.01 -5.07 5.41
CA SER A 63 -1.52 -4.41 6.63
C SER A 63 -0.02 -4.16 6.60
N SER A 64 0.70 -4.78 5.68
CA SER A 64 2.15 -4.64 5.52
C SER A 64 2.58 -4.49 4.06
N LEU A 65 3.83 -4.06 3.85
CA LEU A 65 4.43 -3.97 2.53
C LEU A 65 4.54 -5.35 1.87
N ALA A 66 4.82 -6.39 2.66
CA ALA A 66 4.92 -7.76 2.17
C ALA A 66 3.59 -8.25 1.58
N ASP A 67 2.46 -7.92 2.21
CA ASP A 67 1.13 -8.27 1.71
C ASP A 67 0.86 -7.61 0.36
N LEU A 68 1.14 -6.31 0.25
CA LEU A 68 0.92 -5.57 -1.00
C LEU A 68 1.79 -6.13 -2.14
N VAL A 69 3.06 -6.42 -1.86
CA VAL A 69 3.97 -7.03 -2.84
C VAL A 69 3.48 -8.41 -3.25
N ALA A 70 3.02 -9.23 -2.32
CA ALA A 70 2.47 -10.55 -2.62
C ALA A 70 1.22 -10.47 -3.51
N VAL A 71 0.30 -9.53 -3.24
CA VAL A 71 -0.90 -9.32 -4.07
C VAL A 71 -0.54 -8.83 -5.47
N ILE A 72 0.40 -7.90 -5.61
CA ILE A 72 0.88 -7.43 -6.91
C ILE A 72 1.51 -8.59 -7.70
N ALA A 73 2.43 -9.32 -7.08
CA ALA A 73 3.10 -10.46 -7.73
C ALA A 73 2.10 -11.56 -8.14
N LEU A 74 1.08 -11.83 -7.32
CA LEU A 74 0.02 -12.75 -7.69
C LEU A 74 -0.80 -12.22 -8.88
N SER A 75 -1.14 -10.94 -8.87
CA SER A 75 -1.90 -10.28 -9.95
C SER A 75 -1.15 -10.35 -11.28
N GLU A 76 0.16 -10.12 -11.27
CA GLU A 76 1.05 -10.29 -12.43
C GLU A 76 1.05 -11.75 -12.92
N ARG A 77 1.23 -12.69 -11.99
CA ARG A 77 1.29 -14.14 -12.30
C ARG A 77 0.01 -14.67 -12.93
N VAL A 78 -1.16 -14.16 -12.54
CA VAL A 78 -2.46 -14.58 -13.10
C VAL A 78 -2.89 -13.71 -14.29
N GLY A 79 -2.06 -12.74 -14.70
CA GLY A 79 -2.29 -11.92 -15.89
C GLY A 79 -3.40 -10.88 -15.74
N LEU A 80 -3.62 -10.35 -14.53
CA LEU A 80 -4.51 -9.21 -14.36
C LEU A 80 -3.92 -7.98 -15.08
N SER A 81 -4.78 -7.21 -15.72
CA SER A 81 -4.39 -5.93 -16.35
C SER A 81 -4.35 -4.77 -15.37
N SER A 82 -5.05 -4.91 -14.24
CA SER A 82 -5.11 -3.87 -13.21
C SER A 82 -5.42 -4.44 -11.83
N LEU A 83 -5.00 -3.72 -10.80
CA LEU A 83 -5.26 -4.00 -9.39
C LEU A 83 -5.93 -2.78 -8.76
N THR A 84 -7.05 -2.99 -8.06
CA THR A 84 -7.76 -1.91 -7.37
C THR A 84 -7.30 -1.82 -5.93
N LEU A 85 -6.72 -0.69 -5.54
CA LEU A 85 -6.43 -0.38 -4.15
C LEU A 85 -7.63 0.30 -3.49
N ARG A 86 -7.88 -0.05 -2.22
CA ARG A 86 -8.76 0.72 -1.34
C ARG A 86 -7.90 1.46 -0.33
N ALA A 87 -8.07 2.79 -0.30
CA ALA A 87 -7.42 3.65 0.67
C ALA A 87 -8.43 4.46 1.45
N ASP A 88 -8.13 4.76 2.71
CA ASP A 88 -8.91 5.63 3.57
C ASP A 88 -8.22 6.99 3.74
N ARG A 89 -9.00 8.06 3.65
CA ARG A 89 -8.60 9.41 4.04
C ARG A 89 -9.71 9.99 4.90
N ASP A 90 -9.40 10.27 6.16
CA ASP A 90 -10.35 10.85 7.12
C ASP A 90 -11.68 10.07 7.22
N GLY A 91 -11.63 8.73 7.16
CA GLY A 91 -12.79 7.84 7.20
C GLY A 91 -13.54 7.70 5.88
N ILE A 92 -13.08 8.38 4.81
CA ILE A 92 -13.66 8.29 3.48
C ILE A 92 -12.83 7.34 2.62
N GLY A 93 -13.42 6.17 2.34
CA GLY A 93 -12.84 5.18 1.44
C GLY A 93 -12.79 5.65 -0.02
N LYS A 94 -11.61 5.56 -0.63
CA LYS A 94 -11.33 5.77 -2.04
C LYS A 94 -10.89 4.47 -2.69
N ARG A 95 -11.25 4.31 -3.97
CA ARG A 95 -10.81 3.19 -4.81
C ARG A 95 -9.98 3.73 -5.96
N VAL A 96 -8.79 3.18 -6.13
CA VAL A 96 -7.86 3.59 -7.18
C VAL A 96 -7.35 2.37 -7.91
N SER A 97 -7.53 2.33 -9.22
CA SER A 97 -7.03 1.25 -10.06
C SER A 97 -5.62 1.58 -10.55
N LEU A 98 -4.72 0.63 -10.39
CA LEU A 98 -3.35 0.65 -10.89
C LEU A 98 -3.22 -0.36 -12.01
N SER A 99 -2.50 -0.03 -13.07
CA SER A 99 -2.14 -0.98 -14.11
C SER A 99 -1.13 -1.98 -13.57
N ILE A 100 -1.33 -3.26 -13.90
CA ILE A 100 -0.39 -4.34 -13.65
C ILE A 100 0.31 -4.66 -14.98
N ARG A 101 1.64 -4.83 -14.95
CA ARG A 101 2.46 -5.00 -16.15
C ARG A 101 3.57 -6.01 -15.94
#